data_AF-A0A7J7GKY6-F1
#
_entry.id   AF-A0A7J7GKY6-F1
#
_cell.length_a   1.000
_cell.length_b   1.000
_cell.length_c   1.000
_cell.angle_alpha   90.00
_cell.angle_beta   90.00
_cell.angle_gamma   90.00
#
_symmetry.space_group_name_H-M   'P 1'
#
loop_
_entity.id
_entity.type
_entity.pdbx_description
1 polymer ?
#
loop_
_entity_poly.entity_id
_entity_poly.type
_entity_poly.pdbx_seq_one_letter_code
_entity_poly.pdbx_strand_id
1 'polypeptide(L)'
;MRPLDESETTQVFEKMFKFTGNNLKNIVDNPSHEGPEPNPGRYCFRLQKNRVYYVSESLVKRATNIKRDNLVSLGTQIGKFTKGGKFHLSIQGLNLLAANAKHKVWLKPTSEMSFLYGNHVLKGGLGRITENIVPQDGVVVFSMADVPLGFGIAAKSTHDCRKMDPNGIVVLHQSDIGEYLRMEDDL
;
A
#
# COMPACT_ATOMS: atom_id res chain seq x y z
N MET A 1 11.20 -19.33 1.28
CA MET A 1 11.27 -17.91 0.84
C MET A 1 12.43 -17.74 -0.11
N ARG A 2 12.29 -16.90 -1.12
CA ARG A 2 13.41 -16.53 -2.00
C ARG A 2 13.56 -15.00 -2.08
N PRO A 3 14.74 -14.47 -2.42
CA PRO A 3 14.86 -13.09 -2.86
C PRO A 3 14.04 -12.84 -4.12
N LEU A 4 13.66 -11.58 -4.35
CA LEU A 4 13.02 -11.17 -5.59
C LEU A 4 14.06 -11.11 -6.71
N ASP A 5 13.63 -11.43 -7.93
CA ASP A 5 14.46 -11.23 -9.11
C ASP A 5 14.49 -9.74 -9.49
N GLU A 6 15.42 -9.33 -10.35
CA GLU A 6 15.56 -7.93 -10.74
C GLU A 6 14.28 -7.37 -11.40
N SER A 7 13.65 -8.15 -12.27
CA SER A 7 12.39 -7.77 -12.92
C SER A 7 11.21 -7.65 -11.94
N GLU A 8 11.14 -8.55 -10.96
CA GLU A 8 10.12 -8.53 -9.90
C GLU A 8 10.33 -7.33 -8.96
N THR A 9 11.59 -7.07 -8.63
CA THR A 9 12.01 -5.96 -7.76
C THR A 9 11.61 -4.62 -8.39
N THR A 10 11.88 -4.45 -9.68
CA THR A 10 11.46 -3.26 -10.44
C THR A 10 9.94 -3.08 -10.42
N GLN A 11 9.16 -4.14 -10.67
CA GLN A 11 7.70 -4.06 -10.64
C GLN A 11 7.13 -3.68 -9.26
N VAL A 12 7.70 -4.22 -8.19
CA VAL A 12 7.28 -3.89 -6.82
C VAL A 12 7.60 -2.43 -6.51
N PHE A 13 8.83 -2.00 -6.79
CA PHE A 13 9.26 -0.63 -6.50
C PHE A 13 8.54 0.40 -7.37
N GLU A 14 8.30 0.13 -8.65
CA GLU A 14 7.50 1.02 -9.51
C GLU A 14 6.09 1.20 -8.95
N LYS A 15 5.46 0.13 -8.46
CA LYS A 15 4.12 0.21 -7.87
C LYS A 15 4.12 0.98 -6.55
N MET A 16 5.11 0.77 -5.68
CA MET A 16 5.23 1.52 -4.42
C MET A 16 5.56 3.00 -4.67
N PHE A 17 6.44 3.27 -5.63
CA PHE A 17 6.87 4.62 -6.01
C PHE A 17 5.70 5.49 -6.47
N LYS A 18 4.67 4.91 -7.11
CA LYS A 18 3.44 5.64 -7.46
C LYS A 18 2.74 6.26 -6.25
N PHE A 19 2.91 5.73 -5.04
CA PHE A 19 2.29 6.25 -3.81
C PHE A 19 3.26 7.06 -2.95
N THR A 20 4.53 6.63 -2.83
CA THR A 20 5.52 7.26 -1.94
C THR A 20 6.41 8.29 -2.62
N GLY A 21 6.57 8.21 -3.95
CA GLY A 21 7.59 8.94 -4.68
C GLY A 21 8.98 8.73 -4.07
N ASN A 22 9.74 9.82 -3.92
CA ASN A 22 11.11 9.80 -3.41
C ASN A 22 11.24 9.28 -1.96
N ASN A 23 10.15 9.27 -1.18
CA ASN A 23 10.15 8.75 0.19
C ASN A 23 10.28 7.23 0.26
N LEU A 24 10.29 6.53 -0.88
CA LEU A 24 10.53 5.10 -0.94
C LEU A 24 11.88 4.71 -0.29
N LYS A 25 12.88 5.60 -0.37
CA LYS A 25 14.18 5.40 0.30
C LYS A 25 14.04 5.21 1.81
N ASN A 26 13.11 5.93 2.44
CA ASN A 26 12.85 5.80 3.88
C ASN A 26 12.30 4.42 4.25
N ILE A 27 11.67 3.70 3.31
CA ILE A 27 11.20 2.33 3.54
C ILE A 27 12.35 1.33 3.40
N VAL A 28 13.25 1.54 2.44
CA VAL A 28 14.37 0.62 2.17
C VAL A 28 15.49 0.78 3.18
N ASP A 29 15.84 2.02 3.51
CA ASP A 29 16.97 2.36 4.38
C ASP A 29 16.57 2.41 5.87
N ASN A 30 15.32 2.07 6.21
CA ASN A 30 14.86 2.09 7.59
C ASN A 30 15.65 1.08 8.43
N PRO A 31 16.30 1.49 9.53
CA PRO A 31 16.95 0.55 10.44
C PRO A 31 15.91 -0.39 11.08
N SER A 32 16.11 -1.70 10.96
CA SER A 32 15.33 -2.68 11.69
C SER A 32 15.92 -2.91 13.07
N HIS A 33 15.11 -2.70 14.11
CA HIS A 33 15.48 -2.95 15.51
C HIS A 33 14.92 -4.30 15.99
N GLU A 34 14.34 -5.08 15.08
CA GLU A 34 13.68 -6.35 15.37
C GLU A 34 14.70 -7.50 15.40
N GLY A 35 15.48 -7.58 16.47
CA GLY A 35 16.43 -8.67 16.64
C GLY A 35 17.20 -8.60 17.96
N PRO A 36 17.85 -9.71 18.36
CA PRO A 36 18.76 -9.73 19.51
C PRO A 36 20.13 -9.11 19.20
N GLU A 37 20.40 -8.76 17.94
CA GLU A 37 21.67 -8.15 17.53
C GLU A 37 21.73 -6.68 18.01
N PRO A 38 22.87 -6.22 18.56
CA PRO A 38 23.01 -4.86 19.09
C PRO A 38 23.07 -3.78 17.99
N ASN A 39 23.37 -4.17 16.75
CA ASN A 39 23.37 -3.28 15.61
C ASN A 39 22.01 -3.34 14.89
N PRO A 40 21.46 -2.19 14.44
CA PRO A 40 20.24 -2.19 13.66
C PRO A 40 20.46 -2.94 12.34
N GLY A 41 19.60 -3.92 12.09
CA GLY A 41 19.59 -4.66 10.84
C GLY A 41 18.93 -3.84 9.71
N ARG A 42 18.74 -4.48 8.56
CA ARG A 42 17.99 -3.90 7.43
C ARG A 42 16.66 -4.59 7.24
N TYR A 43 15.72 -3.93 6.58
CA TYR A 43 14.55 -4.58 6.02
C TYR A 43 14.86 -5.08 4.61
N CYS A 44 14.30 -6.24 4.26
CA CYS A 44 14.41 -6.80 2.93
C CYS A 44 13.05 -7.30 2.44
N PHE A 45 12.93 -7.35 1.10
CA PHE A 45 11.77 -7.95 0.45
C PHE A 45 12.03 -9.43 0.16
N ARG A 46 11.04 -10.27 0.47
CA ARG A 46 11.09 -11.72 0.24
C ARG A 46 9.81 -12.20 -0.42
N LEU A 47 9.97 -13.10 -1.38
CA LEU A 47 8.86 -13.73 -2.07
C LEU A 47 8.58 -15.12 -1.50
N GLN A 48 7.31 -15.39 -1.24
CA GLN A 48 6.82 -16.70 -0.85
C GLN A 48 5.39 -16.91 -1.35
N LYS A 49 5.12 -18.05 -2.02
CA LYS A 49 3.79 -18.39 -2.55
C LYS A 49 3.16 -17.22 -3.34
N ASN A 50 3.96 -16.56 -4.19
CA ASN A 50 3.60 -15.36 -4.97
C ASN A 50 3.24 -14.10 -4.17
N ARG A 51 3.40 -14.10 -2.84
CA ARG A 51 3.22 -12.95 -1.95
C ARG A 51 4.58 -12.35 -1.62
N VAL A 52 4.66 -11.02 -1.68
CA VAL A 52 5.86 -10.23 -1.35
C VAL A 52 5.70 -9.70 0.07
N TYR A 53 6.70 -10.01 0.89
CA TYR A 53 6.75 -9.63 2.29
C TYR A 53 7.89 -8.65 2.54
N TYR A 54 7.62 -7.66 3.37
CA TYR A 54 8.58 -6.72 3.93
C TYR A 54 8.93 -7.17 5.36
N VAL A 55 10.21 -7.49 5.58
CA VAL A 55 10.65 -8.17 6.81
C VAL A 55 12.08 -7.81 7.17
N SER A 56 12.39 -7.80 8.47
CA SER A 56 13.77 -7.62 8.96
C SER A 56 14.67 -8.81 8.60
N GLU A 57 15.93 -8.54 8.24
CA GLU A 57 16.90 -9.59 7.91
C GLU A 57 17.08 -10.61 9.05
N SER A 58 17.02 -10.14 10.30
CA SER A 58 17.08 -10.97 11.51
C SER A 58 15.92 -11.97 11.61
N LEU A 59 14.71 -11.60 11.16
CA LEU A 59 13.58 -12.52 11.06
C LEU A 59 13.79 -13.53 9.92
N VAL A 60 14.32 -13.09 8.78
CA VAL A 60 14.61 -13.97 7.63
C VAL A 60 15.61 -15.05 8.00
N LYS A 61 16.70 -14.71 8.70
CA LYS A 61 17.71 -15.66 9.18
C LYS A 61 17.13 -16.73 10.11
N ARG A 62 16.08 -16.41 10.88
CA ARG A 62 15.39 -17.37 11.76
C ARG A 62 14.36 -18.21 11.00
N ALA A 63 13.69 -17.60 10.02
CA ALA A 63 12.70 -18.26 9.18
C ALA A 63 13.29 -19.38 8.31
N THR A 64 14.61 -19.41 8.09
CA THR A 64 15.28 -20.52 7.35
C THR A 64 15.16 -21.87 8.07
N ASN A 65 14.91 -21.87 9.38
CA ASN A 65 14.70 -23.11 10.15
C ASN A 65 13.32 -23.74 9.91
N ILE A 66 12.41 -23.04 9.25
CA ILE A 66 11.04 -23.49 8.99
C ILE A 66 10.92 -23.95 7.53
N LYS A 67 10.37 -25.14 7.33
CA LYS A 67 10.09 -25.66 5.98
C LYS A 67 9.14 -24.73 5.22
N ARG A 68 9.34 -24.60 3.91
CA ARG A 68 8.57 -23.69 3.03
C ARG A 68 7.06 -23.93 3.07
N ASP A 69 6.64 -25.18 3.23
CA ASP A 69 5.22 -25.55 3.24
C ASP A 69 4.54 -25.13 4.55
N ASN A 70 5.27 -25.21 5.66
CA ASN A 70 4.80 -24.85 7.00
C ASN A 70 4.83 -23.34 7.26
N LEU A 71 5.60 -22.58 6.47
CA LEU A 71 5.67 -21.14 6.61
C LEU A 71 4.47 -20.49 5.89
N VAL A 72 3.62 -19.81 6.66
CA VAL A 72 2.38 -19.18 6.16
C VAL A 72 2.63 -17.73 5.77
N SER A 73 3.08 -16.90 6.71
CA SER A 73 3.39 -15.48 6.53
C SER A 73 4.66 -15.09 7.29
N LEU A 74 5.28 -13.97 6.91
CA LEU A 74 6.45 -13.44 7.58
C LEU A 74 6.50 -11.92 7.45
N GLY A 75 6.45 -11.18 8.56
CA GLY A 75 6.45 -9.73 8.54
C GLY A 75 5.17 -9.15 7.92
N THR A 76 5.29 -8.06 7.15
CA THR A 76 4.16 -7.38 6.55
C THR A 76 4.04 -7.72 5.07
N GLN A 77 2.88 -8.22 4.63
CA GLN A 77 2.62 -8.43 3.21
C GLN A 77 2.40 -7.09 2.51
N ILE A 78 3.17 -6.83 1.45
CA ILE A 78 3.01 -5.62 0.64
C ILE A 78 2.07 -5.88 -0.54
N GLY A 79 2.10 -7.08 -1.08
CA GLY A 79 1.28 -7.43 -2.23
C GLY A 79 1.51 -8.84 -2.74
N LYS A 80 0.84 -9.17 -3.84
CA LYS A 80 0.94 -10.47 -4.51
C LYS A 80 1.13 -10.31 -6.02
N PHE A 81 1.90 -11.20 -6.62
CA PHE A 81 1.95 -11.34 -8.06
C PHE A 81 0.72 -12.08 -8.55
N THR A 82 0.02 -11.45 -9.49
CA THR A 82 -1.12 -12.06 -10.19
C THR A 82 -0.64 -13.15 -11.15
N LYS A 83 -1.55 -14.04 -11.57
CA LYS A 83 -1.24 -15.08 -12.58
C LYS A 83 -0.74 -14.48 -13.90
N GLY A 84 -1.13 -13.23 -14.20
CA GLY A 84 -0.66 -12.46 -15.36
C GLY A 84 0.70 -11.77 -15.15
N GLY A 85 1.42 -12.07 -14.07
CA GLY A 85 2.77 -11.55 -13.81
C GLY A 85 2.83 -10.13 -13.26
N LYS A 86 1.68 -9.42 -13.15
CA LYS A 86 1.63 -8.05 -12.60
C LYS A 86 1.59 -8.06 -11.08
N PHE A 87 2.29 -7.12 -10.46
CA PHE A 87 2.24 -6.90 -9.02
C PHE A 87 0.96 -6.16 -8.60
N HIS A 88 0.20 -6.77 -7.69
CA HIS A 88 -0.98 -6.20 -7.07
C HIS A 88 -0.68 -5.84 -5.62
N LEU A 89 -0.90 -4.58 -5.26
CA LEU A 89 -0.64 -4.07 -3.92
C LEU A 89 -1.77 -4.48 -2.97
N SER A 90 -1.43 -5.08 -1.83
CA SER A 90 -2.41 -5.52 -0.82
C SER A 90 -2.60 -4.44 0.25
N ILE A 91 -3.79 -4.38 0.83
CA ILE A 91 -4.12 -3.45 1.90
C ILE A 91 -3.25 -3.62 3.16
N GLN A 92 -2.65 -4.79 3.39
CA GLN A 92 -1.75 -5.04 4.51
C GLN A 92 -0.52 -4.12 4.54
N GLY A 93 -0.09 -3.63 3.37
CA GLY A 93 1.00 -2.65 3.25
C GLY A 93 0.60 -1.20 3.53
N LEU A 94 -0.67 -0.93 3.91
CA LEU A 94 -1.21 0.41 4.07
C LEU A 94 -0.43 1.24 5.07
N ASN A 95 -0.16 0.71 6.27
CA ASN A 95 0.53 1.48 7.31
C ASN A 95 1.93 1.94 6.89
N LEU A 96 2.67 1.07 6.19
CA LEU A 96 4.02 1.37 5.71
C LEU A 96 4.02 2.47 4.64
N LEU A 97 3.07 2.37 3.69
CA LEU A 97 2.95 3.31 2.59
C LEU A 97 2.30 4.63 3.01
N ALA A 98 1.31 4.60 3.91
CA ALA A 98 0.59 5.78 4.41
C ALA A 98 1.51 6.75 5.15
N ALA A 99 2.47 6.23 5.93
CA ALA A 99 3.46 7.04 6.63
C ALA A 99 4.36 7.84 5.66
N ASN A 100 4.64 7.29 4.48
CA ASN A 100 5.55 7.86 3.49
C ASN A 100 4.84 8.40 2.23
N ALA A 101 3.50 8.42 2.22
CA ALA A 101 2.71 8.77 1.06
C ALA A 101 2.91 10.21 0.63
N LYS A 102 3.21 10.42 -0.65
CA LYS A 102 3.38 11.74 -1.26
C LYS A 102 2.04 12.45 -1.43
N HIS A 103 1.05 11.74 -1.95
CA HIS A 103 -0.28 12.28 -2.23
C HIS A 103 -1.33 11.62 -1.34
N LYS A 104 -2.10 12.46 -0.65
CA LYS A 104 -3.10 12.06 0.34
C LYS A 104 -4.45 12.70 0.03
N VAL A 105 -5.50 11.96 0.31
CA VAL A 105 -6.89 12.38 0.12
C VAL A 105 -7.66 12.09 1.41
N TRP A 106 -8.38 13.07 1.94
CA TRP A 106 -9.21 12.92 3.13
C TRP A 106 -10.67 12.87 2.73
N LEU A 107 -11.39 11.86 3.23
CA LEU A 107 -12.81 11.67 3.01
C LEU A 107 -13.63 12.29 4.13
N LYS A 108 -14.79 12.84 3.79
CA LYS A 108 -15.81 13.22 4.77
C LYS A 108 -16.42 11.96 5.40
N PRO A 109 -16.88 12.02 6.67
CA PRO A 109 -17.50 10.88 7.34
C PRO A 109 -18.67 10.25 6.57
N THR A 110 -19.44 11.06 5.83
CA THR A 110 -20.57 10.59 5.00
C THR A 110 -20.17 9.65 3.87
N SER A 111 -18.91 9.70 3.44
CA SER A 111 -18.39 8.92 2.30
C SER A 111 -17.36 7.87 2.71
N GLU A 112 -16.95 7.83 3.97
CA GLU A 112 -16.02 6.82 4.50
C GLU A 112 -16.60 5.41 4.35
N MET A 113 -17.84 5.18 4.81
CA MET A 113 -18.48 3.87 4.66
C MET A 113 -18.59 3.45 3.19
N SER A 114 -18.92 4.38 2.30
CA SER A 114 -19.00 4.08 0.86
C SER A 114 -17.66 3.56 0.32
N PHE A 115 -16.55 4.18 0.71
CA PHE A 115 -15.20 3.75 0.31
C PHE A 115 -14.83 2.39 0.91
N LEU A 116 -15.16 2.14 2.18
CA LEU A 116 -14.92 0.86 2.86
C LEU A 116 -15.75 -0.31 2.28
N TYR A 117 -16.80 -0.01 1.51
CA TYR A 117 -17.53 -0.99 0.73
C TYR A 117 -17.01 -1.16 -0.70
N GLY A 118 -15.84 -0.60 -1.03
CA GLY A 118 -15.18 -0.76 -2.33
C GLY A 118 -15.66 0.22 -3.40
N ASN A 119 -16.43 1.25 -3.05
CA ASN A 119 -16.87 2.25 -4.02
C ASN A 119 -15.79 3.31 -4.26
N HIS A 120 -15.85 3.93 -5.44
CA HIS A 120 -15.01 5.06 -5.78
C HIS A 120 -15.36 6.31 -4.96
N VAL A 121 -14.39 7.22 -4.84
CA VAL A 121 -14.59 8.49 -4.13
C VAL A 121 -15.19 9.51 -5.08
N LEU A 122 -16.38 9.98 -4.73
CA LEU A 122 -17.04 11.09 -5.42
C LEU A 122 -16.56 12.43 -4.87
N LYS A 123 -16.67 13.47 -5.71
CA LYS A 123 -16.28 14.84 -5.33
C LYS A 123 -17.05 15.36 -4.12
N GLY A 124 -18.33 15.02 -3.96
CA GLY A 124 -19.15 15.40 -2.80
C GLY A 124 -18.57 14.90 -1.47
N GLY A 125 -17.94 13.72 -1.51
CA GLY A 125 -17.29 13.05 -0.38
C GLY A 125 -15.86 13.48 -0.09
N LEU A 126 -15.26 14.29 -0.98
CA LEU A 126 -13.90 14.78 -0.82
C LEU A 126 -13.85 15.89 0.24
N GLY A 127 -13.07 15.69 1.30
CA GLY A 127 -12.78 16.70 2.33
C GLY A 127 -11.56 17.53 1.95
N ARG A 128 -10.38 16.91 1.96
CA ARG A 128 -9.09 17.55 1.64
C ARG A 128 -8.35 16.72 0.60
N ILE A 129 -7.54 17.40 -0.22
CA ILE A 129 -6.70 16.78 -1.24
C ILE A 129 -5.33 17.46 -1.24
N THR A 130 -4.25 16.68 -1.38
CA THR A 130 -2.91 17.24 -1.58
C THR A 130 -2.82 18.01 -2.91
N GLU A 131 -2.00 19.03 -2.95
CA GLU A 131 -1.73 19.79 -4.18
C GLU A 131 -0.83 19.01 -5.15
N ASN A 132 -0.80 19.45 -6.41
CA ASN A 132 0.03 18.87 -7.47
C ASN A 132 -0.22 17.36 -7.72
N ILE A 133 -1.46 16.91 -7.57
CA ILE A 133 -1.86 15.56 -8.01
C ILE A 133 -2.17 15.63 -9.51
N VAL A 134 -1.58 14.71 -10.26
CA VAL A 134 -1.82 14.50 -11.70
C VAL A 134 -2.74 13.28 -11.86
N PRO A 135 -3.58 13.21 -12.91
CA PRO A 135 -4.33 12.00 -13.19
C PRO A 135 -3.41 10.78 -13.25
N GLN A 136 -3.91 9.63 -12.77
CA GLN A 136 -3.18 8.36 -12.67
C GLN A 136 -2.15 8.25 -11.54
N ASP A 137 -1.93 9.31 -10.75
CA ASP A 137 -1.10 9.25 -9.55
C ASP A 137 -1.72 8.33 -8.49
N GLY A 138 -0.87 7.61 -7.75
CA GLY A 138 -1.26 6.82 -6.60
C GLY A 138 -1.53 7.73 -5.40
N VAL A 139 -2.71 7.59 -4.80
CA VAL A 139 -3.11 8.36 -3.63
C VAL A 139 -3.45 7.43 -2.48
N VAL A 140 -3.08 7.83 -1.27
CA VAL A 140 -3.53 7.16 -0.05
C VAL A 140 -4.73 7.90 0.50
N VAL A 141 -5.79 7.16 0.80
CA VAL A 141 -7.07 7.67 1.28
C VAL A 141 -7.07 7.62 2.80
N PHE A 142 -7.46 8.72 3.43
CA PHE A 142 -7.54 8.92 4.87
C PHE A 142 -8.96 9.34 5.27
N SER A 143 -9.32 9.09 6.53
CA SER A 143 -10.47 9.70 7.19
C SER A 143 -10.15 11.14 7.60
N MET A 144 -11.16 11.93 7.97
CA MET A 144 -10.92 13.27 8.55
C MET A 144 -10.11 13.24 9.87
N ALA A 145 -10.01 12.07 10.51
CA ALA A 145 -9.25 11.86 11.73
C ALA A 145 -7.81 11.37 11.48
N ASP A 146 -7.29 11.55 10.27
CA ASP A 146 -5.94 11.11 9.85
C ASP A 146 -5.71 9.58 9.98
N VAL A 147 -6.78 8.78 9.92
CA VAL A 147 -6.68 7.32 9.89
C VAL A 147 -6.59 6.85 8.43
N PRO A 148 -5.58 6.07 8.03
CA PRO A 148 -5.48 5.55 6.68
C PRO A 148 -6.57 4.51 6.40
N LEU A 149 -7.32 4.71 5.32
CA LEU A 149 -8.46 3.87 4.92
C LEU A 149 -8.13 2.94 3.74
N GLY A 150 -7.20 3.33 2.86
CA GLY A 150 -6.84 2.50 1.72
C GLY A 150 -6.06 3.21 0.63
N PHE A 151 -6.00 2.56 -0.53
CA PHE A 151 -5.32 3.03 -1.72
C PHE A 151 -6.31 3.41 -2.82
N GLY A 152 -5.92 4.42 -3.60
CA GLY A 152 -6.66 4.82 -4.78
C GLY A 152 -5.77 5.38 -5.87
N ILE A 153 -6.35 5.62 -7.03
CA ILE A 153 -5.73 6.29 -8.16
C ILE A 153 -6.49 7.58 -8.44
N ALA A 154 -5.80 8.70 -8.56
CA ALA A 154 -6.42 9.97 -8.91
C ALA A 154 -7.02 9.89 -10.32
N ALA A 155 -8.33 10.13 -10.44
CA ALA A 155 -9.01 10.19 -11.74
C ALA A 155 -8.77 11.54 -12.45
N LYS A 156 -8.52 12.59 -11.67
CA LYS A 156 -8.42 13.98 -12.13
C LYS A 156 -7.33 14.74 -11.36
N SER A 157 -6.85 15.84 -11.93
CA SER A 157 -5.86 16.69 -11.28
C SER A 157 -6.46 17.44 -10.08
N THR A 158 -5.62 17.93 -9.15
CA THR A 158 -6.11 18.73 -8.01
C THR A 158 -6.93 19.95 -8.46
N HIS A 159 -6.53 20.60 -9.56
CA HIS A 159 -7.22 21.77 -10.09
C HIS A 159 -8.59 21.41 -10.68
N ASP A 160 -8.66 20.33 -11.44
CA ASP A 160 -9.92 19.87 -12.04
C ASP A 160 -10.89 19.36 -10.96
N CYS A 161 -10.35 18.75 -9.88
CA CYS A 161 -11.13 18.32 -8.73
C CYS A 161 -11.86 19.47 -8.02
N ARG A 162 -11.42 20.72 -8.17
CA ARG A 162 -12.12 21.88 -7.58
C ARG A 162 -13.31 22.35 -8.42
N LYS A 163 -13.29 22.11 -9.73
CA LYS A 163 -14.32 22.56 -10.69
C LYS A 163 -15.33 21.47 -11.05
N MET A 164 -15.14 20.26 -10.55
CA MET A 164 -15.93 19.09 -10.90
C MET A 164 -17.30 19.09 -10.21
N ASP A 165 -18.28 18.50 -10.90
CA ASP A 165 -19.58 18.18 -10.33
C ASP A 165 -19.45 17.29 -9.06
N PRO A 166 -20.31 17.46 -8.03
CA PRO A 166 -20.28 16.63 -6.82
C PRO A 166 -20.38 15.11 -7.07
N ASN A 167 -21.00 14.68 -8.16
CA ASN A 167 -21.14 13.27 -8.53
C ASN A 167 -19.96 12.76 -9.38
N GLY A 168 -19.01 13.64 -9.74
CA GLY A 168 -17.81 13.26 -10.46
C GLY A 168 -16.87 12.39 -9.61
N ILE A 169 -16.28 11.36 -10.22
CA ILE A 169 -15.30 10.50 -9.57
C ILE A 169 -13.96 11.22 -9.49
N VAL A 170 -13.44 11.34 -8.27
CA VAL A 170 -12.15 11.99 -8.00
C VAL A 170 -11.04 10.96 -7.78
N VAL A 171 -11.35 9.88 -7.05
CA VAL A 171 -10.41 8.79 -6.79
C VAL A 171 -11.04 7.47 -7.17
N LEU A 172 -10.35 6.74 -8.04
CA LEU A 172 -10.64 5.35 -8.35
C LEU A 172 -10.15 4.50 -7.19
N HIS A 173 -11.07 3.77 -6.58
CA HIS A 173 -10.76 2.79 -5.55
C HIS A 173 -9.78 1.73 -6.09
N GLN A 174 -8.84 1.30 -5.26
CA GLN A 174 -7.94 0.19 -5.55
C GLN A 174 -7.99 -0.88 -4.46
N SER A 175 -7.91 -0.46 -3.20
CA SER A 175 -8.10 -1.34 -2.05
C SER A 175 -8.41 -0.53 -0.80
N ASP A 176 -9.11 -1.15 0.14
CA ASP A 176 -9.53 -0.52 1.39
C ASP A 176 -9.52 -1.50 2.56
N ILE A 177 -9.46 -0.97 3.78
CA ILE A 177 -9.41 -1.79 5.02
C ILE A 177 -10.67 -2.62 5.25
N GLY A 178 -11.80 -2.31 4.61
CA GLY A 178 -12.99 -3.16 4.63
C GLY A 178 -12.78 -4.49 3.90
N GLU A 179 -11.70 -4.66 3.13
CA GLU A 179 -11.31 -5.96 2.58
C GLU A 179 -11.02 -6.99 3.67
N TYR A 180 -10.56 -6.57 4.86
CA TYR A 180 -10.32 -7.49 5.97
C TYR A 180 -11.56 -8.26 6.41
N LEU A 181 -12.76 -7.71 6.19
CA LEU A 181 -14.04 -8.34 6.51
C LEU A 181 -14.70 -9.01 5.30
N ARG A 182 -14.29 -8.62 4.08
CA ARG A 182 -14.94 -9.08 2.84
C ARG A 182 -14.17 -10.18 2.12
N MET A 183 -12.85 -10.22 2.29
CA MET A 183 -11.94 -11.10 1.55
C MET A 183 -11.09 -11.93 2.50
N GLU A 184 -11.74 -12.59 3.47
CA GLU A 184 -11.07 -13.40 4.51
C GLU A 184 -10.19 -14.51 3.91
N ASP A 185 -10.64 -15.15 2.83
CA ASP A 185 -9.92 -16.26 2.18
C ASP A 185 -8.75 -15.81 1.28
N ASP A 186 -8.79 -14.56 0.80
CA ASP A 186 -7.90 -14.05 -0.26
C ASP A 186 -6.71 -13.21 0.26
N LEU A 187 -6.73 -12.92 1.57
CA LEU A 187 -5.77 -12.10 2.30
C LEU A 187 -4.56 -12.88 2.84
#